data_AF-A0A165WXK6-F1
#
_entry.id   AF-A0A165WXK6-F1
#
_cell.length_a   1.000
_cell.length_b   1.000
_cell.length_c   1.000
_cell.angle_alpha   90.00
_cell.angle_beta   90.00
_cell.angle_gamma   90.00
#
_symmetry.space_group_name_H-M   'P 1'
#
loop_
_entity.id
_entity.type
_entity.pdbx_description
1 polymer ?
#
loop_
_entity_poly.entity_id
_entity_poly.type
_entity_poly.pdbx_seq_one_letter_code
_entity_poly.pdbx_strand_id
1 'polypeptide(L)'
;HNPEVDWKQSRVDMTRCPPSCVLVNPPVSHLRTLHKATQPHRVTLEEVVDEDDVLLPPAKFFGELVPEQYRHWKKVFDKVASERLPDHGPHNHAIDLKPEFE
;
A
#
# COMPACT_ATOMS: atom_id res chain seq x y z
N HIS A 1 2.05 5.14 -19.23
CA HIS A 1 0.64 5.57 -19.29
C HIS A 1 0.36 6.44 -18.09
N ASN A 2 -0.16 7.65 -18.26
CA ASN A 2 -0.53 8.52 -17.13
C ASN A 2 -1.96 9.03 -17.34
N PRO A 3 -2.99 8.36 -16.79
CA PRO A 3 -4.37 8.74 -17.04
C PRO A 3 -4.78 10.04 -16.36
N GLU A 4 -5.93 10.55 -16.76
CA GLU A 4 -6.71 11.55 -16.03
C GLU A 4 -7.86 10.86 -15.30
N VAL A 5 -8.08 11.22 -14.04
CA VAL A 5 -9.06 10.57 -13.16
C VAL A 5 -10.07 11.60 -12.65
N ASP A 6 -11.35 11.35 -12.91
CA ASP A 6 -12.48 12.09 -12.33
C ASP A 6 -13.15 11.23 -11.26
N TRP A 7 -12.86 11.55 -9.99
CA TRP A 7 -13.41 10.85 -8.84
C TRP A 7 -14.91 11.11 -8.63
N LYS A 8 -15.43 12.27 -9.03
CA LYS A 8 -16.86 12.60 -8.88
C LYS A 8 -17.70 11.74 -9.81
N GLN A 9 -17.19 11.48 -11.01
CA GLN A 9 -17.86 10.68 -12.02
C GLN A 9 -17.41 9.21 -12.05
N SER A 10 -16.43 8.83 -11.21
CA SER A 10 -15.80 7.50 -11.23
C SER A 10 -15.32 7.11 -12.63
N ARG A 11 -14.61 8.05 -13.29
CA ARG A 11 -14.16 7.95 -14.68
C ARG A 11 -12.64 8.00 -14.75
N VAL A 12 -12.06 7.12 -15.57
CA VAL A 12 -10.64 7.13 -15.90
C VAL A 12 -10.49 7.26 -17.42
N ASP A 13 -9.67 8.23 -17.86
CA ASP A 13 -9.36 8.42 -19.27
C ASP A 13 -7.85 8.26 -19.51
N MET A 14 -7.48 7.44 -20.49
CA MET A 14 -6.08 7.16 -20.82
C MET A 14 -5.49 8.23 -21.77
N THR A 15 -5.53 9.50 -21.37
CA THR A 15 -5.16 10.65 -22.23
C THR A 15 -3.67 10.73 -22.58
N ARG A 16 -2.77 10.16 -21.76
CA ARG A 16 -1.32 10.14 -22.01
C ARG A 16 -0.80 8.72 -22.22
N CYS A 17 -0.65 8.35 -23.49
CA CYS A 17 -0.10 7.08 -23.96
C CYS A 17 1.33 7.28 -24.51
N PRO A 18 2.37 6.57 -24.02
CA PRO A 18 3.70 6.66 -24.59
C PRO A 18 3.76 6.01 -25.99
N PRO A 19 4.64 6.47 -26.91
CA PRO A 19 4.75 5.91 -28.26
C PRO A 19 5.12 4.41 -28.29
N SER A 20 5.77 3.90 -27.25
CA SER A 20 6.14 2.50 -27.07
C SER A 20 5.01 1.62 -26.54
N CYS A 21 3.80 2.16 -26.38
CA CYS A 21 2.67 1.40 -25.89
C CYS A 21 2.21 0.34 -26.90
N VAL A 22 2.14 -0.91 -26.43
CA VAL A 22 1.61 -2.07 -27.17
C VAL A 22 0.15 -2.40 -26.83
N LEU A 23 -0.50 -1.65 -25.94
CA LEU A 23 -1.94 -1.76 -25.68
C LEU A 23 -2.67 -1.13 -26.87
N VAL A 24 -2.89 -1.94 -27.91
CA VAL A 24 -3.52 -1.53 -29.17
C VAL A 24 -5.02 -1.31 -28.91
N ASN A 25 -5.42 -0.05 -28.68
CA ASN A 25 -6.74 0.56 -28.96
C ASN A 25 -6.81 1.97 -28.32
N PRO A 26 -6.61 3.06 -29.10
CA PRO A 26 -6.62 4.44 -28.58
C PRO A 26 -8.02 5.09 -28.68
N PRO A 27 -8.32 6.13 -27.87
CA PRO A 27 -8.14 6.20 -26.42
C PRO A 27 -9.23 5.38 -25.73
N VAL A 28 -8.87 4.61 -24.71
CA VAL A 28 -9.85 3.98 -23.83
C VAL A 28 -10.39 5.09 -22.91
N SER A 29 -11.46 5.75 -23.36
CA SER A 29 -12.21 6.76 -22.60
C SER A 29 -13.39 6.12 -21.90
N HIS A 30 -13.87 6.76 -20.84
CA HIS A 30 -15.01 6.26 -20.06
C HIS A 30 -14.81 4.86 -19.48
N LEU A 31 -13.57 4.51 -19.10
CA LEU A 31 -13.32 3.34 -18.28
C LEU A 31 -14.02 3.58 -16.94
N ARG A 32 -15.22 3.03 -16.80
CA ARG A 32 -15.92 2.97 -15.53
C ARG A 32 -15.13 2.02 -14.67
N THR A 33 -14.56 2.52 -13.60
CA THR A 33 -14.19 1.63 -12.50
C THR A 33 -15.53 1.13 -11.97
N LEU A 34 -15.91 -0.10 -12.36
CA LEU A 34 -16.85 -0.85 -11.55
C LEU A 34 -16.17 -0.89 -10.19
N HIS A 35 -16.60 -0.01 -9.30
CA HIS A 35 -16.64 -0.31 -7.89
C HIS A 35 -17.53 -1.54 -7.86
N LYS A 36 -16.95 -2.73 -8.10
CA LYS A 36 -17.50 -3.96 -7.57
C LYS A 36 -17.79 -3.54 -6.16
N ALA A 37 -19.07 -3.46 -5.79
CA ALA A 37 -19.44 -3.13 -4.43
C ALA A 37 -18.63 -4.13 -3.62
N THR A 38 -17.49 -3.67 -3.11
CA THR A 38 -16.77 -4.36 -2.08
C THR A 38 -17.88 -4.34 -1.08
N GLN A 39 -18.53 -5.51 -0.89
CA GLN A 39 -19.29 -5.71 0.32
C GLN A 39 -18.43 -5.06 1.39
N PRO A 40 -18.95 -4.13 2.20
CA PRO A 40 -18.15 -3.58 3.26
C PRO A 40 -17.64 -4.82 3.99
N HIS A 41 -16.37 -5.17 3.74
CA HIS A 41 -15.62 -5.99 4.64
C HIS A 41 -15.63 -5.04 5.81
N ARG A 42 -16.60 -5.26 6.71
CA ARG A 42 -16.58 -4.69 8.03
C ARG A 42 -15.19 -5.08 8.51
N VAL A 43 -14.27 -4.13 8.42
CA VAL A 43 -13.07 -4.19 9.21
C VAL A 43 -13.64 -4.06 10.61
N THR A 44 -13.88 -5.21 11.23
CA THR A 44 -13.99 -5.27 12.67
C THR A 44 -12.63 -4.81 13.12
N LEU A 45 -12.55 -3.54 13.53
CA LEU A 45 -11.45 -3.08 14.37
C LEU A 45 -11.64 -3.90 15.66
N GLU A 46 -10.99 -5.05 15.72
CA GLU A 46 -10.85 -5.76 16.98
C GLU A 46 -9.95 -4.87 17.84
N GLU A 47 -10.45 -4.45 19.00
CA GLU A 47 -9.62 -3.81 20.01
C GLU A 47 -8.47 -4.78 20.30
N VAL A 48 -7.24 -4.32 20.05
CA VAL A 48 -6.04 -4.97 20.56
C VAL A 48 -6.08 -4.82 22.08
N VAL A 49 -6.51 -5.88 22.74
CA VAL A 49 -6.35 -6.04 24.19
C VAL A 49 -4.86 -6.11 24.49
N ASP A 50 -4.40 -5.35 25.49
CA ASP A 50 -2.98 -5.28 25.88
C ASP A 50 -2.35 -6.68 26.02
N GLU A 51 -1.12 -6.81 25.52
CA GLU A 51 -0.43 -8.08 25.25
C GLU A 51 -0.15 -8.93 26.51
N ASP A 52 -0.41 -8.39 27.72
CA ASP A 52 -0.11 -9.03 29.00
C ASP A 52 -1.23 -9.94 29.56
N ASP A 53 -2.47 -9.89 29.04
CA ASP A 53 -3.63 -10.58 29.68
C ASP A 53 -4.35 -11.62 28.81
N VAL A 54 -3.86 -11.93 27.60
CA VAL A 54 -4.47 -12.97 26.75
C VAL A 54 -3.54 -14.18 26.64
N LEU A 55 -3.90 -15.27 27.32
CA LEU A 55 -3.38 -16.61 27.07
C LEU A 55 -3.82 -17.09 25.67
N LEU A 56 -3.25 -16.49 24.62
CA LEU A 56 -3.56 -16.82 23.23
C LEU A 56 -3.27 -18.30 22.97
N PRO A 57 -4.20 -19.05 22.32
CA PRO A 57 -3.94 -20.42 21.86
C PRO A 57 -2.66 -20.44 21.01
N PRO A 58 -1.91 -21.56 20.97
CA PRO A 58 -0.54 -21.61 20.46
C PRO A 58 -0.48 -20.91 19.10
N ALA A 59 0.14 -19.74 19.10
CA ALA A 59 0.16 -18.85 17.95
C ALA A 59 0.63 -19.66 16.75
N LYS A 60 -0.18 -19.71 15.68
CA LYS A 60 0.26 -20.27 14.40
C LYS A 60 1.60 -19.61 14.08
N PHE A 61 2.65 -20.41 14.04
CA PHE A 61 3.99 -19.89 13.91
C PHE A 61 4.08 -19.09 12.61
N PHE A 62 4.78 -17.96 12.60
CA PHE A 62 4.93 -17.10 11.42
C PHE A 62 5.22 -17.89 10.12
N GLY A 63 6.00 -18.98 10.22
CA GLY A 63 6.28 -19.85 9.08
C GLY A 63 5.07 -20.60 8.49
N GLU A 64 4.03 -20.89 9.27
CA GLU A 64 2.79 -21.52 8.79
C GLU A 64 1.89 -20.51 8.05
N LEU A 65 1.80 -19.28 8.57
CA LEU A 65 0.95 -18.23 7.99
C LEU A 65 1.58 -17.57 6.77
N VAL A 66 2.91 -17.45 6.75
CA VAL A 66 3.63 -16.75 5.70
C VAL A 66 4.11 -17.74 4.63
N PRO A 67 3.69 -17.54 3.35
CA PRO A 67 4.15 -18.36 2.25
C PRO A 67 5.68 -18.44 2.17
N GLU A 68 6.21 -19.59 1.74
CA GLU A 68 7.63 -19.90 1.80
C GLU A 68 8.51 -18.85 1.13
N GLN A 69 8.07 -18.35 -0.03
CA GLN A 69 8.79 -17.32 -0.77
C GLN A 69 9.00 -16.04 0.05
N TYR A 70 8.15 -15.76 1.03
CA TYR A 70 8.22 -14.54 1.84
C TYR A 70 8.92 -14.70 3.19
N ARG A 71 9.27 -15.94 3.59
CA ARG A 71 9.89 -16.20 4.91
C ARG A 71 11.27 -15.56 5.06
N HIS A 72 11.99 -15.32 3.95
CA HIS A 72 13.29 -14.63 3.98
C HIS A 72 13.16 -13.18 4.50
N TRP A 73 12.02 -12.53 4.30
CA TRP A 73 11.75 -11.16 4.80
C TRP A 73 11.11 -11.15 6.18
N LYS A 74 11.14 -12.25 6.95
CA LYS A 74 10.60 -12.31 8.32
C LYS A 74 11.02 -11.12 9.18
N LYS A 75 12.27 -10.67 9.04
CA LYS A 75 12.82 -9.50 9.75
C LYS A 75 12.08 -8.18 9.48
N VAL A 76 11.45 -8.02 8.32
CA VAL A 76 10.68 -6.81 7.96
C VAL A 76 9.36 -6.74 8.73
N PHE A 77 8.84 -7.89 9.18
CA PHE A 77 7.62 -7.99 9.97
C PHE A 77 7.87 -7.95 11.48
N ASP A 78 9.13 -7.76 11.90
CA ASP A 78 9.44 -7.52 13.30
C ASP A 78 9.04 -6.09 13.68
N LYS A 79 8.17 -5.95 14.69
CA LYS A 79 7.58 -4.68 15.11
C LYS A 79 8.66 -3.64 15.43
N VAL A 80 9.58 -4.00 16.31
CA VAL A 80 10.65 -3.10 16.78
C VAL A 80 11.59 -2.71 15.62
N ALA A 81 11.94 -3.67 14.76
CA ALA A 81 12.78 -3.37 13.60
C ALA A 81 12.07 -2.49 12.56
N SER A 82 10.74 -2.62 12.40
CA SER A 82 9.95 -1.86 11.44
C SER A 82 9.76 -0.38 11.83
N GLU A 83 9.75 -0.09 13.13
CA GLU A 83 9.61 1.26 13.66
C GLU A 83 10.92 2.07 13.59
N ARG A 84 12.06 1.37 13.44
CA ARG A 84 13.37 2.03 13.37
C ARG A 84 13.62 2.58 11.96
N LEU A 85 13.83 3.89 11.88
CA LEU A 85 14.31 4.52 10.65
C LEU A 85 15.70 3.96 10.28
N PRO A 86 15.93 3.54 9.03
CA PRO A 86 17.26 3.14 8.58
C PRO A 86 18.25 4.32 8.67
N ASP A 87 19.53 4.00 8.80
CA ASP A 87 20.58 5.00 8.87
C ASP A 87 20.59 5.89 7.63
N HIS A 88 20.99 7.15 7.80
CA HIS A 88 20.95 8.09 6.70
C HIS A 88 21.99 7.73 5.63
N GLY A 89 21.52 7.50 4.39
CA GLY A 89 22.38 7.24 3.23
C GLY A 89 22.70 8.49 2.42
N PRO A 90 23.64 8.39 1.46
CA PRO A 90 24.08 9.51 0.62
C PRO A 90 23.00 10.04 -0.33
N HIS A 91 21.91 9.28 -0.53
CA HIS A 91 20.77 9.67 -1.36
C HIS A 91 19.60 10.24 -0.54
N ASN A 92 19.76 10.41 0.77
CA ASN A 92 18.76 11.11 1.57
C ASN A 92 18.83 12.60 1.27
N HIS A 93 17.75 13.12 0.71
CA HIS A 93 17.59 14.54 0.44
C HIS A 93 16.95 15.21 1.65
N ALA A 94 17.57 16.29 2.15
CA ALA A 94 16.94 17.14 3.14
C ALA A 94 15.74 17.87 2.51
N ILE A 95 14.68 18.06 3.28
CA ILE A 95 13.58 18.95 2.91
C ILE A 95 13.89 20.27 3.62
N ASP A 96 14.52 21.19 2.91
CA ASP A 96 14.75 22.53 3.43
C ASP A 96 13.41 23.26 3.49
N LEU A 97 12.90 23.47 4.70
CA LEU A 97 11.70 24.27 4.91
C LEU A 97 12.01 25.72 4.53
N LYS A 98 11.06 26.37 3.87
CA LYS A 98 11.17 27.80 3.62
C LYS A 98 11.08 28.54 4.97
N PRO A 99 11.83 29.65 5.14
CA PRO A 99 11.91 30.38 6.41
C PRO A 99 10.59 31.00 6.90
N GLU A 100 9.58 31.04 6.04
CA GLU A 100 8.23 31.54 6.33
C GLU A 100 7.28 30.45 6.85
N PHE A 101 7.77 29.21 7.03
CA PHE A 101 7.02 28.04 7.53
C PHE A 101 7.72 27.34 8.72
N GLU A 102 8.63 28.04 9.41
CA GLU A 102 9.28 27.57 10.64
C GLU A 102 8.47 27.88 11.91
#